data_AF-A0A0F9ABI0-F1
#
_entry.id   AF-A0A0F9ABI0-F1
#
_cell.length_a   1.000
_cell.length_b   1.000
_cell.length_c   1.000
_cell.angle_alpha   90.00
_cell.angle_beta   90.00
_cell.angle_gamma   90.00
#
_symmetry.space_group_name_H-M   'P 1'
#
loop_
_entity.id
_entity.type
_entity.pdbx_description
1 polymer ?
#
loop_
_entity_poly.entity_id
_entity_poly.type
_entity_poly.pdbx_seq_one_letter_code
_entity_poly.pdbx_strand_id
1 'polypeptide(L)'
;MMASLALAGRRSPLNDYAHESLFDGLTASKSLDDIRLKGLLHRVYRLMLDHRWRTLEEIKKEVGGSEAGVSARLRDLRKEKFGAMTINKKRLGDGKRGLWVYRLEA
;
A
#
# COMPACT_ATOMS: atom_id res chain seq x y z
N MET A 1 14.56 -61.07 17.55
CA MET A 1 15.55 -60.51 16.60
C MET A 1 14.86 -60.33 15.26
N MET A 2 14.30 -59.15 15.00
CA MET A 2 14.17 -58.50 13.68
C MET A 2 13.82 -57.03 13.93
N ALA A 3 14.57 -56.15 13.27
CA ALA A 3 14.68 -54.72 13.51
C ALA A 3 13.69 -53.88 12.68
N SER A 4 13.74 -52.57 12.92
CA SER A 4 13.18 -51.44 12.17
C SER A 4 11.71 -51.07 12.40
N LEU A 5 11.53 -50.13 13.33
CA LEU A 5 10.43 -49.17 13.28
C LEU A 5 11.03 -47.76 13.21
N ALA A 6 11.08 -47.20 12.01
CA ALA A 6 11.25 -45.77 11.79
C ALA A 6 10.31 -45.37 10.65
N LEU A 7 9.16 -44.76 10.99
CA LEU A 7 8.44 -43.93 10.04
C LEU A 7 8.34 -42.52 10.62
N ALA A 8 8.98 -41.61 9.88
CA ALA A 8 8.89 -40.18 9.98
C ALA A 8 7.43 -39.68 10.04
N GLY A 9 7.25 -38.59 10.77
CA GLY A 9 5.94 -38.07 11.10
C GLY A 9 5.13 -37.49 9.95
N ARG A 10 3.93 -37.05 10.30
CA ARG A 10 3.28 -35.92 9.65
C ARG A 10 2.44 -35.15 10.68
N ARG A 11 2.90 -33.93 10.94
CA ARG A 11 2.15 -32.88 11.64
C ARG A 11 0.76 -32.74 11.02
N SER A 12 -0.23 -32.52 11.88
CA SER A 12 -1.54 -31.99 11.54
C SER A 12 -1.36 -30.74 10.67
N PRO A 13 -1.81 -30.72 9.40
CA PRO A 13 -1.69 -29.53 8.57
C PRO A 13 -2.81 -28.58 8.97
N LEU A 14 -2.43 -27.65 9.84
CA LEU A 14 -3.02 -26.34 10.03
C LEU A 14 -4.11 -25.99 8.99
N ASN A 15 -5.35 -26.01 9.48
CA ASN A 15 -6.25 -24.89 9.26
C ASN A 15 -5.43 -23.59 9.41
N ASP A 16 -5.45 -22.70 8.41
CA ASP A 16 -5.21 -21.23 8.54
C ASP A 16 -4.63 -20.51 7.30
N TYR A 17 -4.80 -21.01 6.07
CA TYR A 17 -4.69 -20.14 4.88
C TYR A 17 -5.78 -20.39 3.84
N ALA A 18 -7.04 -20.20 4.25
CA ALA A 18 -8.07 -19.80 3.30
C ALA A 18 -7.84 -18.31 2.94
N HIS A 19 -7.24 -18.06 1.76
CA HIS A 19 -7.55 -16.93 0.87
C HIS A 19 -6.81 -17.08 -0.46
N GLU A 20 -7.17 -18.12 -1.22
CA GLU A 20 -7.14 -18.01 -2.67
C GLU A 20 -8.34 -17.15 -3.10
N SER A 21 -8.05 -15.92 -3.52
CA SER A 21 -8.88 -15.20 -4.48
C SER A 21 -7.96 -14.30 -5.30
N LEU A 22 -7.29 -14.94 -6.25
CA LEU A 22 -6.77 -14.26 -7.43
C LEU A 22 -7.99 -13.92 -8.29
N PHE A 23 -8.38 -12.64 -8.25
CA PHE A 23 -9.10 -11.89 -9.28
C PHE A 23 -9.63 -12.68 -10.51
N ASP A 24 -10.74 -13.40 -10.35
CA ASP A 24 -11.62 -13.78 -11.46
C ASP A 24 -12.87 -12.91 -11.40
N GLY A 25 -12.89 -11.84 -12.20
CA GLY A 25 -13.93 -10.83 -12.16
C GLY A 25 -14.28 -10.28 -13.54
N LEU A 26 -14.76 -11.14 -14.43
CA LEU A 26 -15.56 -10.72 -15.56
C LEU A 26 -16.98 -10.37 -15.05
N THR A 27 -17.36 -9.11 -15.22
CA THR A 27 -18.71 -8.53 -15.04
C THR A 27 -19.08 -8.06 -13.63
N ALA A 28 -18.64 -6.85 -13.26
CA ALA A 28 -19.36 -6.00 -12.31
C ALA A 28 -19.12 -4.51 -12.60
N SER A 29 -19.75 -4.06 -13.69
CA SER A 29 -20.02 -2.65 -13.96
C SER A 29 -20.77 -2.01 -12.78
N LYS A 30 -20.24 -0.89 -12.27
CA LYS A 30 -20.88 0.12 -11.37
C LYS A 30 -20.85 -0.06 -9.84
N SER A 31 -20.39 -1.19 -9.26
CA SER A 31 -20.26 -1.34 -7.78
C SER A 31 -18.82 -1.53 -7.27
N LEU A 32 -17.88 -1.84 -8.17
CA LEU A 32 -16.46 -2.04 -7.84
C LEU A 32 -15.67 -0.74 -7.67
N ASP A 33 -16.11 0.35 -8.29
CA ASP A 33 -15.48 1.66 -8.12
C ASP A 33 -15.57 2.16 -6.67
N ASP A 34 -16.70 1.90 -6.00
CA ASP A 34 -16.91 2.31 -4.60
C ASP A 34 -16.05 1.52 -3.60
N ILE A 35 -15.66 0.28 -3.90
CA ILE A 35 -14.77 -0.50 -3.03
C ILE A 35 -13.30 -0.13 -3.31
N ARG A 36 -12.97 0.18 -4.57
CA ARG A 36 -11.64 0.64 -4.99
C ARG A 36 -11.34 2.07 -4.53
N LEU A 37 -12.36 2.92 -4.42
CA LEU A 37 -12.30 4.31 -3.90
C LEU A 37 -12.12 4.40 -2.36
N LYS A 38 -12.29 3.32 -1.58
CA LYS A 38 -12.38 3.39 -0.11
C LYS A 38 -11.04 3.44 0.64
N GLY A 39 -9.92 3.05 0.02
CA GLY A 39 -8.62 3.01 0.71
C GLY A 39 -7.88 4.36 0.75
N LEU A 40 -7.32 4.74 1.91
CA LEU A 40 -6.40 5.88 1.98
C LEU A 40 -5.21 5.74 1.01
N LEU A 41 -4.71 4.50 0.81
CA LEU A 41 -3.64 4.21 -0.16
C LEU A 41 -4.04 4.60 -1.58
N HIS A 42 -5.24 4.19 -2.00
CA HIS A 42 -5.74 4.42 -3.35
C HIS A 42 -5.96 5.92 -3.61
N ARG A 43 -6.53 6.64 -2.64
CA ARG A 43 -6.73 8.09 -2.74
C ARG A 43 -5.41 8.84 -2.82
N VAL A 44 -4.43 8.49 -1.98
CA VAL A 44 -3.07 9.06 -2.04
C VAL A 44 -2.44 8.77 -3.40
N TYR A 45 -2.49 7.53 -3.88
CA TYR A 45 -1.97 7.18 -5.20
C TYR A 45 -2.59 8.04 -6.31
N ARG A 46 -3.93 8.09 -6.39
CA ARG A 46 -4.64 8.87 -7.41
C ARG A 46 -4.29 10.35 -7.39
N LEU A 47 -4.12 10.94 -6.20
CA LEU A 47 -3.72 12.34 -6.08
C LEU A 47 -2.29 12.57 -6.60
N MET A 48 -1.37 11.65 -6.32
CA MET A 48 0.04 11.82 -6.67
C MET A 48 0.32 11.62 -8.17
N LEU A 49 -0.61 10.99 -8.92
CA LEU A 49 -0.52 10.80 -10.37
C LEU A 49 -0.49 12.09 -11.20
N ASP A 50 -0.77 13.25 -10.61
CA ASP A 50 -0.61 14.53 -11.31
C ASP A 50 0.80 15.12 -11.20
N HIS A 51 1.72 14.41 -10.55
CA HIS A 51 3.13 14.75 -10.42
C HIS A 51 3.39 16.13 -9.79
N ARG A 52 2.46 16.66 -9.00
CA ARG A 52 2.67 17.93 -8.29
C ARG A 52 3.37 17.72 -6.95
N TRP A 53 4.18 18.70 -6.56
CA TRP A 53 4.76 18.76 -5.22
C TRP A 53 3.67 19.15 -4.21
N ARG A 54 3.55 18.37 -3.13
CA ARG A 54 2.61 18.64 -2.04
C ARG A 54 3.20 18.34 -0.68
N THR A 55 2.81 19.10 0.32
CA THR A 55 3.04 18.82 1.74
C THR A 55 2.14 17.67 2.23
N LEU A 56 2.46 17.09 3.39
CA LEU A 56 1.57 16.12 4.04
C LEU A 56 0.20 16.74 4.37
N GLU A 57 0.17 18.02 4.76
CA GLU A 57 -1.05 18.72 5.10
C GLU A 57 -1.95 18.88 3.87
N GLU A 58 -1.40 19.30 2.74
CA GLU A 58 -2.13 19.41 1.47
C GLU A 58 -2.66 18.05 1.03
N ILE A 59 -1.83 16.99 1.05
CA ILE A 59 -2.29 15.65 0.71
C ILE A 59 -3.43 15.22 1.63
N LYS A 60 -3.28 15.40 2.95
CA LYS A 60 -4.33 15.11 3.94
C LYS A 60 -5.62 15.87 3.64
N LYS A 61 -5.55 17.17 3.33
CA LYS A 61 -6.72 17.98 3.01
C LYS A 61 -7.49 17.42 1.81
N GLU A 62 -6.78 16.95 0.79
CA GLU A 62 -7.39 16.38 -0.42
C GLU A 62 -7.93 14.96 -0.22
N VAL A 63 -7.21 14.09 0.49
CA VAL A 63 -7.55 12.66 0.58
C VAL A 63 -8.24 12.25 1.88
N GLY A 64 -8.25 13.13 2.89
CA GLY A 64 -8.73 12.87 4.25
C GLY A 64 -7.78 12.01 5.11
N GLY A 65 -8.20 11.68 6.33
CA GLY A 65 -7.44 10.87 7.28
C GLY A 65 -6.44 11.67 8.13
N SER A 66 -5.44 10.98 8.69
CA SER A 66 -4.38 11.59 9.50
C SER A 66 -3.08 11.74 8.71
N GLU A 67 -2.22 12.70 9.08
CA GLU A 67 -0.90 12.88 8.44
C GLU A 67 -0.01 11.64 8.61
N ALA A 68 -0.12 10.97 9.77
CA ALA A 68 0.55 9.70 10.01
C ALA A 68 0.07 8.62 9.02
N GLY A 69 -1.24 8.54 8.78
CA GLY A 69 -1.83 7.64 7.78
C GLY A 69 -1.33 7.95 6.38
N VAL A 70 -1.37 9.22 5.96
CA VAL A 70 -0.86 9.66 4.65
C VAL A 70 0.63 9.32 4.49
N SER A 71 1.45 9.60 5.50
CA SER A 71 2.88 9.28 5.51
C SER A 71 3.14 7.77 5.37
N ALA A 72 2.34 6.95 6.05
CA ALA A 72 2.41 5.49 5.90
C ALA A 72 2.06 5.06 4.47
N ARG A 73 1.04 5.67 3.84
CA ARG A 73 0.64 5.36 2.46
C ARG A 73 1.67 5.78 1.43
N LEU A 74 2.29 6.96 1.57
CA LEU A 74 3.41 7.39 0.72
C LEU A 74 4.61 6.42 0.83
N ARG A 75 4.83 5.81 1.99
CA ARG A 75 5.84 4.76 2.18
C ARG A 75 5.42 3.45 1.50
N ASP A 76 4.16 3.08 1.60
CA ASP A 76 3.63 1.88 0.97
C ASP A 76 3.78 1.93 -0.56
N LEU A 77 3.52 3.06 -1.21
CA LEU A 77 3.69 3.21 -2.68
C LEU A 77 5.09 2.87 -3.19
N ARG A 78 6.14 2.99 -2.35
CA ARG A 78 7.51 2.64 -2.72
C ARG A 78 7.81 1.14 -2.69
N LYS A 79 6.93 0.32 -2.08
CA LYS A 79 7.14 -1.13 -1.98
C LYS A 79 6.76 -1.79 -3.30
N GLU A 80 7.46 -2.86 -3.66
CA GLU A 80 7.22 -3.61 -4.89
C GLU A 80 5.76 -4.06 -5.04
N LYS A 81 5.17 -4.62 -3.97
CA LYS A 81 3.77 -5.08 -3.97
C LYS A 81 2.71 -3.99 -4.21
N PHE A 82 3.10 -2.72 -4.18
CA PHE A 82 2.20 -1.58 -4.41
C PHE A 82 2.61 -0.74 -5.63
N GLY A 83 3.58 -1.19 -6.42
CA GLY A 83 3.98 -0.59 -7.68
C GLY A 83 5.39 0.00 -7.72
N ALA A 84 6.21 -0.21 -6.68
CA ALA A 84 7.63 0.19 -6.64
C ALA A 84 7.87 1.67 -7.05
N MET A 85 6.96 2.57 -6.69
CA MET A 85 6.95 3.92 -7.23
C MET A 85 8.04 4.80 -6.62
N THR A 86 8.62 5.70 -7.42
CA THR A 86 9.57 6.69 -6.92
C THR A 86 8.86 7.91 -6.37
N ILE A 87 8.77 7.99 -5.04
CA ILE A 87 8.26 9.18 -4.33
C ILE A 87 9.44 10.05 -3.89
N ASN A 88 9.65 11.14 -4.64
CA ASN A 88 10.62 12.17 -4.33
C ASN A 88 10.18 12.98 -3.10
N LYS A 89 11.15 13.40 -2.27
CA LYS A 89 10.93 14.22 -1.07
C LYS A 89 11.98 15.32 -0.97
N LYS A 90 11.57 16.57 -0.71
CA LYS A 90 12.48 17.69 -0.42
C LYS A 90 11.92 18.61 0.67
N ARG A 91 12.75 19.50 1.22
CA ARG A 91 12.30 20.58 2.11
C ARG A 91 12.02 21.85 1.31
N LEU A 92 10.96 22.57 1.68
CA LEU A 92 10.66 23.93 1.23
C LEU A 92 11.03 24.92 2.34
N GLY A 93 11.88 25.91 2.05
CA GLY A 93 12.33 26.94 2.99
C GLY A 93 13.73 26.71 3.57
N ASP A 94 14.24 27.72 4.30
CA ASP A 94 15.62 27.73 4.78
C ASP A 94 15.85 26.82 6.00
N GLY A 95 16.69 25.81 5.82
CA GLY A 95 17.27 25.00 6.90
C GLY A 95 16.26 24.20 7.73
N LYS A 96 16.39 24.26 9.07
CA LYS A 96 15.73 23.36 10.03
C LYS A 96 14.20 23.54 10.11
N ARG A 97 13.66 24.65 9.63
CA ARG A 97 12.22 24.99 9.69
C ARG A 97 11.44 24.66 8.41
N GLY A 98 12.10 24.14 7.37
CA GLY A 98 11.44 23.88 6.10
C GLY A 98 10.42 22.74 6.14
N LEU A 99 9.32 22.90 5.40
CA LEU A 99 8.24 21.92 5.27
C LEU A 99 8.64 20.79 4.31
N TRP A 100 8.30 19.55 4.64
CA TRP A 100 8.51 18.44 3.73
C TRP A 100 7.43 18.41 2.64
N VAL A 101 7.88 18.36 1.39
CA VAL A 101 7.03 18.16 0.22
C VAL A 101 7.40 16.87 -0.51
N TYR A 102 6.40 16.27 -1.15
CA TYR A 102 6.44 14.95 -1.77
C TYR A 102 5.91 15.06 -3.20
N ARG A 103 6.45 14.24 -4.11
CA ARG A 103 6.00 14.15 -5.50
C ARG A 103 6.27 12.75 -6.05
N LEU A 104 5.35 12.21 -6.85
CA LEU A 104 5.59 11.01 -7.65
C LEU A 104 6.39 11.38 -8.91
N GLU A 105 7.47 10.65 -9.18
CA GLU A 105 8.22 10.78 -10.44
C GLU A 105 7.34 10.44 -11.65
N ALA A 106 7.55 11.18 -12.75
CA ALA A 106 6.79 11.00 -14.00
C ALA A 106 7.36 9.85 -14.83
#